data_AF-A0A9N9IYG7-F1
#
_entry.id   AF-A0A9N9IYG7-F1
#
_cell.length_a   1.000
_cell.length_b   1.000
_cell.length_c   1.000
_cell.angle_alpha   90.00
_cell.angle_beta   90.00
_cell.angle_gamma   90.00
#
_symmetry.space_group_name_H-M   'P 1'
#
loop_
_entity.id
_entity.type
_entity.pdbx_description
1 polymer ?
#
loop_
_entity_poly.entity_id
_entity_poly.type
_entity_poly.pdbx_seq_one_letter_code
_entity_poly.pdbx_strand_id
1 'polypeptide(L)'
;GIDGNNSNMLATLVNELTKYKGMIFIVANGNSGSDGIFTSSLPATAQSSIGVGSFETNKVLNFKAFDPKNPNFVINYATNDALAFPFKSAKVKLFPMDKCLNDYKGFDNTVIIVDIRTVLKCPVSTVILAKIKPLAVLVSVSKLTVVLQYRQIPYLPTNYGAQITSKQTDILIEYLERNPNLELDFSNNYGYMEYHPFAVTPSVFSSWGLSQEFDIKPEVCAPGGSILSAFPVNIGSYTIKSGTSLAAPYMTGVAALYFEMFGKAKSPEQLKTAFMNYAVPLENRDGLLASVLHQGAGLIDAFNTILAT
;
A
#
# COMPACT_ATOMS: atom_id res chain seq x y z
N GLY A 1 -30.35 1.21 16.57
CA GLY A 1 -30.63 2.43 15.82
C GLY A 1 -29.57 3.43 16.18
N ILE A 2 -28.74 3.83 15.22
CA ILE A 2 -27.75 4.90 15.39
C ILE A 2 -28.30 6.07 14.57
N ASP A 3 -28.40 7.23 15.21
CA ASP A 3 -29.08 8.42 14.72
C ASP A 3 -28.60 8.88 13.33
N GLY A 4 -29.50 8.81 12.36
CA GLY A 4 -29.29 9.25 10.97
C GLY A 4 -29.24 10.76 10.76
N ASN A 5 -29.09 11.57 11.82
CA ASN A 5 -29.01 13.03 11.71
C ASN A 5 -27.58 13.58 11.78
N ASN A 6 -26.64 12.88 12.42
CA ASN A 6 -25.23 13.33 12.49
C ASN A 6 -24.38 12.86 11.30
N SER A 7 -24.78 11.77 10.63
CA SER A 7 -24.09 11.26 9.43
C SER A 7 -24.17 12.25 8.25
N ASN A 8 -25.20 13.08 8.18
CA ASN A 8 -25.38 14.00 7.05
C ASN A 8 -24.77 15.40 7.28
N MET A 9 -24.43 15.81 8.51
CA MET A 9 -23.96 17.18 8.76
C MET A 9 -22.65 17.50 8.01
N LEU A 10 -21.69 16.58 7.99
CA LEU A 10 -20.40 16.82 7.34
C LEU A 10 -20.54 16.80 5.80
N ALA A 11 -21.36 15.90 5.27
CA ALA A 11 -21.67 15.87 3.83
C ALA A 11 -22.45 17.11 3.40
N THR A 12 -23.42 17.53 4.21
CA THR A 12 -24.19 18.77 4.02
C THR A 12 -23.26 19.98 4.02
N LEU A 13 -22.33 20.08 4.98
CA LEU A 13 -21.35 21.17 5.01
C LEU A 13 -20.49 21.20 3.74
N VAL A 14 -20.00 20.05 3.26
CA VAL A 14 -19.24 19.96 2.01
C VAL A 14 -20.08 20.43 0.82
N ASN A 15 -21.33 20.00 0.73
CA ASN A 15 -22.25 20.42 -0.34
C ASN A 15 -22.50 21.94 -0.30
N GLU A 16 -22.77 22.51 0.87
CA GLU A 16 -23.01 23.94 1.07
C GLU A 16 -21.78 24.79 0.74
N LEU A 17 -20.59 24.37 1.18
CA LEU A 17 -19.33 25.06 0.84
C LEU A 17 -19.02 24.97 -0.65
N THR A 18 -19.32 23.85 -1.29
CA THR A 18 -19.16 23.73 -2.75
C THR A 18 -20.10 24.70 -3.47
N LYS A 19 -21.39 24.68 -3.10
CA LYS A 19 -22.44 25.49 -3.73
C LYS A 19 -22.24 27.00 -3.55
N TYR A 20 -21.98 27.45 -2.31
CA TYR A 20 -21.97 28.89 -1.99
C TYR A 20 -20.57 29.52 -2.00
N LYS A 21 -19.50 28.72 -1.97
CA LYS A 21 -18.11 29.21 -1.96
C LYS A 21 -17.28 28.70 -3.15
N GLY A 22 -17.82 27.81 -3.98
CA GLY A 22 -17.06 27.20 -5.08
C GLY A 22 -15.88 26.35 -4.61
N MET A 23 -15.89 25.90 -3.35
CA MET A 23 -14.81 25.09 -2.79
C MET A 23 -14.89 23.66 -3.31
N ILE A 24 -13.74 23.08 -3.65
CA ILE A 24 -13.66 21.72 -4.20
C ILE A 24 -13.13 20.79 -3.14
N PHE A 25 -13.82 19.67 -2.95
CA PHE A 25 -13.47 18.65 -1.98
C PHE A 25 -13.11 17.36 -2.69
N ILE A 26 -11.82 17.04 -2.73
CA ILE A 26 -11.28 15.77 -3.19
C ILE A 26 -10.98 14.94 -1.95
N VAL A 27 -11.70 13.82 -1.80
CA VAL A 27 -11.78 13.10 -0.53
C VAL A 27 -11.46 11.62 -0.74
N ALA A 28 -10.63 11.06 0.13
CA ALA A 28 -10.35 9.62 0.16
C ALA A 28 -11.64 8.83 0.41
N ASN A 29 -11.94 7.84 -0.44
CA ASN A 29 -13.20 7.10 -0.36
C ASN A 29 -13.30 6.15 0.85
N GLY A 30 -12.17 5.78 1.45
CA GLY A 30 -12.07 4.86 2.59
C GLY A 30 -11.22 3.64 2.29
N ASN A 31 -10.88 2.87 3.35
CA ASN A 31 -10.01 1.70 3.29
C ASN A 31 -10.67 0.42 3.84
N SER A 32 -12.01 0.32 3.74
CA SER A 32 -12.81 -0.79 4.26
C SER A 32 -13.34 -1.72 3.16
N GLY A 33 -12.68 -1.77 1.99
CA GLY A 33 -13.15 -2.53 0.85
C GLY A 33 -13.27 -4.04 1.06
N SER A 34 -12.55 -4.59 2.05
CA SER A 34 -12.70 -5.99 2.47
C SER A 34 -14.08 -6.30 3.07
N ASP A 35 -14.79 -5.28 3.54
CA ASP A 35 -16.09 -5.43 4.20
C ASP A 35 -17.24 -5.45 3.17
N GLY A 36 -16.92 -5.22 1.88
CA GLY A 36 -17.85 -5.29 0.77
C GLY A 36 -18.41 -3.92 0.36
N ILE A 37 -19.59 -3.96 -0.27
CA ILE A 37 -20.33 -2.77 -0.73
C ILE A 37 -20.82 -1.91 0.44
N PHE A 38 -21.12 -0.63 0.17
CA PHE A 38 -21.55 0.37 1.17
C PHE A 38 -20.48 0.72 2.23
N THR A 39 -19.21 0.70 1.84
CA THR A 39 -18.07 0.98 2.72
C THR A 39 -17.44 2.35 2.47
N SER A 40 -18.01 3.14 1.55
CA SER A 40 -17.60 4.52 1.27
C SER A 40 -17.83 5.40 2.50
N SER A 41 -16.81 6.17 2.89
CA SER A 41 -16.84 6.96 4.13
C SER A 41 -17.26 8.41 3.90
N LEU A 42 -17.86 9.02 4.92
CA LEU A 42 -18.03 10.48 4.97
C LEU A 42 -16.67 11.18 5.15
N PRO A 43 -16.48 12.38 4.56
CA PRO A 43 -17.42 13.11 3.71
C PRO A 43 -17.31 12.76 2.22
N ALA A 44 -16.58 11.70 1.85
CA ALA A 44 -16.41 11.31 0.45
C ALA A 44 -17.75 10.92 -0.21
N THR A 45 -18.76 10.54 0.55
CA THR A 45 -20.12 10.29 0.04
C THR A 45 -20.91 11.56 -0.27
N ALA A 46 -20.44 12.76 0.10
CA ALA A 46 -21.13 14.00 -0.25
C ALA A 46 -21.26 14.14 -1.78
N GLN A 47 -22.45 14.51 -2.26
CA GLN A 47 -22.75 14.63 -3.69
C GLN A 47 -21.77 15.55 -4.44
N SER A 48 -21.42 16.67 -3.81
CA SER A 48 -20.54 17.69 -4.40
C SER A 48 -19.05 17.37 -4.26
N SER A 49 -18.71 16.35 -3.46
CA SER A 49 -17.33 15.88 -3.35
C SER A 49 -16.92 14.99 -4.52
N ILE A 50 -15.62 14.89 -4.75
CA ILE A 50 -15.00 13.90 -5.61
C ILE A 50 -14.38 12.84 -4.68
N GLY A 51 -15.06 11.71 -4.54
CA GLY A 51 -14.58 10.54 -3.81
C GLY A 51 -13.54 9.80 -4.64
N VAL A 52 -12.36 9.56 -4.04
CA VAL A 52 -11.20 8.99 -4.73
C VAL A 52 -10.90 7.60 -4.19
N GLY A 53 -11.04 6.59 -5.05
CA GLY A 53 -10.59 5.23 -4.78
C GLY A 53 -9.10 5.03 -5.09
N SER A 54 -8.57 3.86 -4.72
CA SER A 54 -7.14 3.55 -4.84
C SER A 54 -6.89 2.46 -5.88
N PHE A 55 -5.87 2.66 -6.70
CA PHE A 55 -5.24 1.64 -7.53
C PHE A 55 -3.83 1.32 -7.04
N GLU A 56 -3.39 0.09 -7.29
CA GLU A 56 -2.01 -0.32 -7.09
C GLU A 56 -1.09 0.31 -8.13
N THR A 57 0.08 0.79 -7.69
CA THR A 57 1.16 1.22 -8.57
C THR A 57 1.64 0.09 -9.49
N ASN A 58 2.28 0.47 -10.60
CA ASN A 58 2.84 -0.49 -11.55
C ASN A 58 4.11 -1.18 -11.05
N LYS A 59 4.87 -0.54 -10.15
CA LYS A 59 6.13 -1.01 -9.63
C LYS A 59 6.30 -0.63 -8.16
N VAL A 60 7.08 -1.43 -7.45
CA VAL A 60 7.41 -1.26 -6.03
C VAL A 60 8.92 -1.18 -5.83
N LEU A 61 9.34 -0.33 -4.89
CA LEU A 61 10.74 -0.19 -4.52
C LEU A 61 11.21 -1.43 -3.76
N ASN A 62 12.33 -2.00 -4.21
CA ASN A 62 12.98 -3.17 -3.64
C ASN A 62 14.48 -2.93 -3.50
N PHE A 63 15.11 -3.77 -2.70
CA PHE A 63 16.53 -3.81 -2.41
C PHE A 63 17.07 -5.21 -2.62
N LYS A 64 18.39 -5.30 -2.77
CA LYS A 64 19.11 -6.56 -3.00
C LYS A 64 20.02 -6.85 -1.83
N ALA A 65 20.07 -8.11 -1.44
CA ALA A 65 21.14 -8.62 -0.61
C ALA A 65 21.89 -9.74 -1.34
N PHE A 66 23.19 -9.82 -1.13
CA PHE A 66 24.09 -10.70 -1.87
C PHE A 66 25.00 -11.47 -0.94
N ASP A 67 25.41 -12.66 -1.36
CA ASP A 67 26.45 -13.42 -0.69
C ASP A 67 27.82 -12.87 -1.13
N PRO A 68 28.63 -12.30 -0.23
CA PRO A 68 29.96 -11.80 -0.57
C PRO A 68 30.90 -12.88 -1.14
N LYS A 69 30.63 -14.16 -0.85
CA LYS A 69 31.42 -15.30 -1.35
C LYS A 69 30.90 -15.84 -2.69
N ASN A 70 29.68 -15.47 -3.08
CA ASN A 70 29.06 -15.87 -4.33
C ASN A 70 28.22 -14.72 -4.91
N PRO A 71 28.84 -13.82 -5.69
CA PRO A 71 28.16 -12.64 -6.24
C PRO A 71 26.96 -12.95 -7.14
N ASN A 72 26.83 -14.20 -7.63
CA ASN A 72 25.69 -14.62 -8.45
C ASN A 72 24.45 -14.94 -7.60
N PHE A 73 24.62 -15.16 -6.30
CA PHE A 73 23.50 -15.36 -5.39
C PHE A 73 23.00 -14.02 -4.87
N VAL A 74 21.77 -13.69 -5.25
CA VAL A 74 21.10 -12.43 -4.87
C VAL A 74 19.69 -12.76 -4.41
N ILE A 75 19.29 -12.14 -3.31
CA ILE A 75 17.90 -12.11 -2.85
C ILE A 75 17.32 -10.71 -2.98
N ASN A 76 16.03 -10.66 -3.32
CA ASN A 76 15.26 -9.42 -3.42
C ASN A 76 14.35 -9.27 -2.20
N TYR A 77 14.32 -8.09 -1.60
CA TYR A 77 13.43 -7.79 -0.48
C TYR A 77 12.91 -6.34 -0.53
N ALA A 78 11.77 -6.11 0.10
CA ALA A 78 11.14 -4.79 0.18
C ALA A 78 11.00 -4.33 1.63
N THR A 79 11.28 -3.06 1.90
CA THR A 79 11.13 -2.43 3.22
C THR A 79 10.05 -1.35 3.18
N ASN A 80 9.39 -1.11 4.32
CA ASN A 80 8.36 -0.08 4.41
C ASN A 80 8.93 1.32 4.66
N ASP A 81 10.15 1.44 5.17
CA ASP A 81 10.85 2.70 5.37
C ASP A 81 11.57 3.18 4.10
N ALA A 82 11.45 2.43 3.00
CA ALA A 82 12.09 2.73 1.72
C ALA A 82 13.62 2.81 1.81
N LEU A 83 14.23 2.08 2.76
CA LEU A 83 15.67 2.02 2.94
C LEU A 83 16.18 0.58 2.90
N ALA A 84 17.37 0.38 2.36
CA ALA A 84 18.07 -0.89 2.51
C ALA A 84 18.48 -1.10 3.97
N PHE A 85 18.61 -2.36 4.40
CA PHE A 85 19.18 -2.62 5.72
C PHE A 85 20.68 -2.25 5.72
N PRO A 86 21.21 -1.67 6.81
CA PRO A 86 22.57 -1.11 6.80
C PRO A 86 23.69 -2.16 7.03
N PHE A 87 23.39 -3.45 6.91
CA PHE A 87 24.30 -4.51 7.34
C PHE A 87 25.23 -4.94 6.20
N LYS A 88 26.56 -4.78 6.36
CA LYS A 88 27.56 -5.29 5.40
C LYS A 88 27.73 -6.81 5.43
N SER A 89 27.49 -7.41 6.59
CA SER A 89 27.52 -8.86 6.77
C SER A 89 26.57 -9.21 7.90
N ALA A 90 25.56 -10.01 7.62
CA ALA A 90 24.62 -10.48 8.62
C ALA A 90 24.33 -11.96 8.42
N LYS A 91 24.44 -12.75 9.50
CA LYS A 91 24.03 -14.15 9.50
C LYS A 91 22.53 -14.25 9.26
N VAL A 92 22.14 -15.16 8.39
CA VAL A 92 20.73 -15.39 8.05
C VAL A 92 20.27 -16.73 8.61
N LYS A 93 19.09 -16.78 9.22
CA LYS A 93 18.52 -18.01 9.78
C LYS A 93 17.04 -18.15 9.50
N LEU A 94 16.60 -19.37 9.17
CA LEU A 94 15.19 -19.71 9.11
C LEU A 94 14.62 -19.87 10.53
N PHE A 95 13.56 -19.15 10.83
CA PHE A 95 12.87 -19.26 12.12
C PHE A 95 11.87 -20.43 12.07
N PRO A 96 11.96 -21.42 12.99
CA PRO A 96 11.15 -22.63 12.94
C PRO A 96 9.72 -22.36 13.44
N MET A 97 8.80 -22.07 12.53
CA MET A 97 7.42 -21.71 12.89
C MET A 97 6.53 -22.87 13.34
N ASP A 98 6.93 -24.08 12.99
CA ASP A 98 6.29 -25.33 13.35
C ASP A 98 6.59 -25.75 14.81
N LYS A 99 7.62 -25.17 15.44
CA LYS A 99 8.08 -25.53 16.79
C LYS A 99 8.17 -24.27 17.65
N CYS A 100 7.30 -24.16 18.66
CA CYS A 100 7.48 -23.15 19.72
C CYS A 100 8.74 -23.48 20.51
N LEU A 101 9.85 -22.82 20.18
CA LEU A 101 11.11 -23.01 20.89
C LEU A 101 10.97 -22.52 22.34
N ASN A 102 11.53 -23.30 23.27
CA ASN A 102 11.63 -22.90 24.68
C ASN A 102 12.80 -21.94 24.92
N ASP A 103 13.82 -21.96 24.06
CA ASP A 103 15.00 -21.09 24.08
C ASP A 103 15.30 -20.60 22.64
N TYR A 104 15.68 -19.34 22.51
CA TYR A 104 15.96 -18.65 21.24
C TYR A 104 17.45 -18.39 21.00
N LYS A 105 18.35 -19.05 21.75
CA LYS A 105 19.80 -18.92 21.57
C LYS A 105 20.23 -19.08 20.11
N GLY A 106 21.06 -18.14 19.65
CA GLY A 106 21.65 -18.16 18.32
C GLY A 106 20.79 -17.52 17.24
N PHE A 107 19.60 -17.03 17.54
CA PHE A 107 18.85 -16.12 16.66
C PHE A 107 19.14 -14.64 16.96
N ASP A 108 19.78 -14.35 18.08
CA ASP A 108 20.24 -13.02 18.44
C ASP A 108 21.26 -12.48 17.42
N ASN A 109 21.16 -11.19 17.10
CA ASN A 109 22.04 -10.53 16.15
C ASN A 109 22.09 -11.20 14.75
N THR A 110 20.99 -11.83 14.33
CA THR A 110 20.83 -12.44 12.99
C THR A 110 19.66 -11.81 12.24
N VAL A 111 19.68 -11.92 10.91
CA VAL A 111 18.51 -11.68 10.06
C VAL A 111 17.68 -12.96 10.06
N ILE A 112 16.46 -12.90 10.58
CA ILE A 112 15.58 -14.07 10.68
C ILE A 112 14.57 -14.10 9.54
N ILE A 113 14.39 -15.26 8.92
CA ILE A 113 13.37 -15.51 7.91
C ILE A 113 12.16 -16.12 8.59
N VAL A 114 11.00 -15.49 8.41
CA VAL A 114 9.72 -15.95 8.94
C VAL A 114 8.86 -16.39 7.77
N ASP A 115 8.70 -17.70 7.60
CA ASP A 115 7.87 -18.26 6.54
C ASP A 115 6.44 -18.53 7.01
N ILE A 116 5.54 -17.58 6.74
CA ILE A 116 4.13 -17.65 7.18
C ILE A 116 3.27 -18.62 6.36
N ARG A 117 3.84 -19.28 5.33
CA ARG A 117 3.16 -20.37 4.61
C ARG A 117 3.11 -21.66 5.42
N THR A 118 3.99 -21.79 6.42
CA THR A 118 4.09 -22.97 7.27
C THR A 118 3.03 -22.97 8.38
N VAL A 119 2.80 -24.13 9.00
CA VAL A 119 1.79 -24.27 10.07
C VAL A 119 2.18 -23.38 11.26
N LEU A 120 1.37 -22.36 11.52
CA LEU A 120 1.53 -21.41 12.62
C LEU A 120 1.18 -22.05 13.97
N LYS A 121 2.10 -22.85 14.51
CA LYS A 121 2.04 -23.27 15.92
C LYS A 121 2.62 -22.20 16.85
N CYS A 122 3.57 -21.40 16.35
CA CYS A 122 4.22 -20.32 17.08
C CYS A 122 4.05 -18.98 16.35
N PRO A 123 3.08 -18.11 16.66
CA PRO A 123 3.04 -16.81 16.01
C PRO A 123 4.21 -15.93 16.50
N VAL A 124 5.00 -15.36 15.58
CA VAL A 124 6.08 -14.41 15.91
C VAL A 124 5.48 -13.12 16.48
N SER A 125 5.32 -13.07 17.80
CA SER A 125 4.80 -11.89 18.50
C SER A 125 5.91 -10.89 18.82
N THR A 126 5.54 -9.64 19.14
CA THR A 126 6.49 -8.63 19.65
C THR A 126 7.24 -9.12 20.89
N VAL A 127 6.58 -9.95 21.72
CA VAL A 127 7.18 -10.59 22.90
C VAL A 127 8.29 -11.56 22.50
N ILE A 128 8.08 -12.37 21.46
CA ILE A 128 9.08 -13.31 20.96
C ILE A 128 10.26 -12.54 20.34
N LEU A 129 9.99 -11.53 19.52
CA LEU A 129 11.03 -10.69 18.93
C LEU A 129 11.88 -9.97 19.97
N ALA A 130 11.26 -9.48 21.06
CA ALA A 130 11.97 -8.86 22.18
C ALA A 130 12.89 -9.84 22.92
N LYS A 131 12.54 -11.14 22.95
CA LYS A 131 13.40 -12.20 23.50
C LYS A 131 14.55 -12.57 22.57
N ILE A 132 14.27 -12.68 21.27
CA ILE A 132 15.27 -13.04 20.24
C ILE A 132 16.29 -11.92 20.04
N LYS A 133 15.83 -10.67 19.90
CA LYS A 133 16.62 -9.50 19.50
C LYS A 133 17.35 -9.72 18.15
N PRO A 134 16.62 -9.98 17.05
CA PRO A 134 17.22 -10.12 15.73
C PRO A 134 17.71 -8.77 15.18
N LEU A 135 18.61 -8.80 14.19
CA LEU A 135 19.02 -7.62 13.42
C LEU A 135 17.91 -7.12 12.50
N ALA A 136 17.16 -8.05 11.88
CA ALA A 136 16.01 -7.76 11.04
C ALA A 136 15.18 -9.03 10.83
N VAL A 137 13.96 -8.86 10.30
CA VAL A 137 12.99 -9.91 10.01
C VAL A 137 12.61 -9.84 8.54
N LEU A 138 12.86 -10.92 7.80
CA LEU A 138 12.37 -11.15 6.44
C LEU A 138 11.10 -12.00 6.51
N VAL A 139 9.95 -11.40 6.19
CA VAL A 139 8.67 -12.11 6.17
C VAL A 139 8.41 -12.63 4.76
N SER A 140 8.28 -13.95 4.62
CA SER A 140 7.90 -14.60 3.36
C SER A 140 6.45 -14.28 3.01
N VAL A 141 6.19 -13.77 1.81
CA VAL A 141 4.84 -13.46 1.32
C VAL A 141 4.63 -14.04 -0.07
N SER A 142 3.43 -14.55 -0.37
CA SER A 142 3.16 -15.18 -1.68
C SER A 142 3.33 -14.21 -2.86
N LYS A 143 3.00 -12.93 -2.64
CA LYS A 143 3.15 -11.83 -3.59
C LYS A 143 3.53 -10.59 -2.79
N LEU A 144 4.48 -9.78 -3.29
CA LEU A 144 4.81 -8.50 -2.66
C LEU A 144 3.55 -7.62 -2.71
N THR A 145 3.02 -7.31 -1.53
CA THR A 145 1.92 -6.37 -1.36
C THR A 145 2.35 -5.42 -0.25
N VAL A 146 2.45 -4.12 -0.52
CA VAL A 146 3.11 -3.15 0.39
C VAL A 146 2.24 -2.76 1.58
N VAL A 147 1.39 -3.67 2.03
CA VAL A 147 0.71 -3.57 3.32
C VAL A 147 1.12 -4.78 4.14
N LEU A 148 2.11 -4.60 5.03
CA LEU A 148 2.31 -5.46 6.20
C LEU A 148 1.16 -5.27 7.21
N GLN A 149 -0.10 -5.28 6.78
CA GLN A 149 -1.25 -5.48 7.66
C GLN A 149 -1.65 -6.95 7.57
N TYR A 150 -0.75 -7.83 8.01
CA TYR A 150 -1.20 -9.16 8.36
C TYR A 150 -1.92 -9.07 9.69
N ARG A 151 -3.20 -9.45 9.73
CA ARG A 151 -3.98 -9.64 10.98
C ARG A 151 -3.30 -10.59 11.99
N GLN A 152 -2.22 -11.28 11.59
CA GLN A 152 -1.58 -12.37 12.34
C GLN A 152 -0.06 -12.23 12.54
N ILE A 153 0.57 -11.18 12.00
CA ILE A 153 1.92 -10.77 12.39
C ILE A 153 1.73 -9.43 13.10
N PRO A 154 2.21 -9.24 14.35
CA PRO A 154 2.16 -7.94 14.98
C PRO A 154 2.79 -6.89 14.07
N TYR A 155 2.38 -5.63 14.22
CA TYR A 155 3.06 -4.50 13.59
C TYR A 155 4.56 -4.58 13.91
N LEU A 156 5.35 -5.08 12.96
CA LEU A 156 6.79 -5.09 13.08
C LEU A 156 7.21 -3.61 13.04
N PRO A 157 8.00 -3.13 14.01
CA PRO A 157 8.56 -1.80 13.92
C PRO A 157 9.22 -1.62 12.54
N THR A 158 8.89 -0.52 11.86
CA THR A 158 9.25 -0.27 10.46
C THR A 158 10.74 -0.38 10.16
N ASN A 159 11.58 -0.18 11.18
CA ASN A 159 13.03 -0.24 11.14
C ASN A 159 13.65 -1.65 11.20
N TYR A 160 12.85 -2.71 11.35
CA TYR A 160 13.35 -4.09 11.42
C TYR A 160 12.66 -5.08 10.45
N GLY A 161 11.52 -4.72 9.85
CA GLY A 161 10.73 -5.64 9.03
C GLY A 161 10.85 -5.40 7.53
N ALA A 162 11.08 -6.48 6.78
CA ALA A 162 11.01 -6.48 5.32
C ALA A 162 10.19 -7.68 4.80
N GLN A 163 9.72 -7.57 3.56
CA GLN A 163 9.08 -8.64 2.82
C GLN A 163 10.07 -9.30 1.85
N ILE A 164 9.94 -10.61 1.70
CA ILE A 164 10.59 -11.42 0.68
C ILE A 164 9.53 -12.30 0.01
N THR A 165 9.58 -12.48 -1.31
CA THR A 165 8.59 -13.34 -1.98
C THR A 165 8.80 -14.80 -1.60
N SER A 166 7.74 -15.59 -1.57
CA SER A 166 7.79 -17.04 -1.37
C SER A 166 8.80 -17.73 -2.28
N LYS A 167 8.87 -17.33 -3.56
CA LYS A 167 9.85 -17.82 -4.53
C LYS A 167 11.29 -17.53 -4.11
N GLN A 168 11.55 -16.31 -3.64
CA GLN A 168 12.87 -15.91 -3.14
C GLN A 168 13.20 -16.63 -1.82
N THR A 169 12.20 -16.81 -0.95
CA THR A 169 12.33 -17.58 0.29
C THR A 169 12.74 -19.03 0.00
N ASP A 170 12.11 -19.70 -0.97
CA ASP A 170 12.42 -21.08 -1.33
C ASP A 170 13.88 -21.21 -1.80
N ILE A 171 14.32 -20.31 -2.70
CA ILE A 171 15.72 -20.22 -3.16
C ILE A 171 16.69 -20.00 -2.00
N LEU A 172 16.34 -19.11 -1.07
CA LEU A 172 17.17 -18.78 0.08
C LEU A 172 17.28 -19.95 1.07
N ILE A 173 16.18 -20.68 1.31
CA ILE A 173 16.19 -21.87 2.16
C ILE A 173 17.07 -22.97 1.56
N GLU A 174 16.92 -23.29 0.27
CA GLU A 174 17.76 -24.27 -0.42
C GLU A 174 19.26 -23.87 -0.38
N TYR A 175 19.54 -22.57 -0.50
CA TYR A 175 20.91 -22.07 -0.42
C TYR A 175 21.48 -22.15 1.00
N LEU A 176 20.66 -21.90 2.03
CA LEU A 176 21.02 -22.04 3.45
C LEU A 176 21.31 -23.49 3.85
N GLU A 177 20.58 -24.47 3.31
CA GLU A 177 20.83 -25.89 3.57
C GLU A 177 22.24 -26.31 3.11
N ARG A 178 22.72 -25.74 2.00
CA ARG A 178 24.07 -25.97 1.48
C ARG A 178 25.13 -25.11 2.15
N ASN A 179 24.72 -23.98 2.74
CA ASN A 179 25.60 -23.00 3.39
C ASN A 179 25.08 -22.63 4.79
N PRO A 180 25.20 -23.51 5.80
CA PRO A 180 24.58 -23.29 7.12
C PRO A 180 25.07 -22.05 7.89
N ASN A 181 26.22 -21.50 7.50
CA ASN A 181 26.83 -20.30 8.08
C ASN A 181 26.77 -19.09 7.12
N LEU A 182 25.74 -19.03 6.27
CA LEU A 182 25.57 -17.95 5.31
C LEU A 182 25.51 -16.59 6.00
N GLU A 183 26.28 -15.65 5.47
CA GLU A 183 26.19 -14.23 5.78
C GLU A 183 25.90 -13.47 4.49
N LEU A 184 24.94 -12.55 4.53
CA LEU A 184 24.57 -11.71 3.40
C LEU A 184 24.91 -10.25 3.68
N ASP A 185 25.29 -9.53 2.63
CA ASP A 185 25.44 -8.07 2.61
C ASP A 185 24.13 -7.45 2.14
N PHE A 186 23.53 -6.62 2.99
CA PHE A 186 22.31 -5.85 2.73
C PHE A 186 22.60 -4.36 2.52
N SER A 187 23.84 -3.92 2.72
CA SER A 187 24.23 -2.50 2.80
C SER A 187 24.16 -1.76 1.47
N ASN A 188 23.85 -2.45 0.37
CA ASN A 188 23.62 -1.83 -0.92
C ASN A 188 22.34 -0.99 -0.89
N ASN A 189 22.53 0.32 -0.85
CA ASN A 189 21.46 1.31 -0.78
C ASN A 189 20.82 1.63 -2.14
N TYR A 190 21.26 1.03 -3.25
CA TYR A 190 20.65 1.21 -4.56
C TYR A 190 19.33 0.43 -4.62
N GLY A 191 18.25 1.13 -4.30
CA GLY A 191 16.90 0.65 -4.53
C GLY A 191 16.58 0.55 -6.03
N TYR A 192 15.76 -0.41 -6.40
CA TYR A 192 15.29 -0.61 -7.76
C TYR A 192 13.78 -0.88 -7.80
N MET A 193 13.15 -0.58 -8.94
CA MET A 193 11.71 -0.75 -9.12
C MET A 193 11.41 -2.13 -9.71
N GLU A 194 10.71 -2.96 -8.96
CA GLU A 194 10.24 -4.28 -9.38
C GLU A 194 8.76 -4.21 -9.78
N TYR A 195 8.33 -5.04 -10.74
CA TYR A 195 6.92 -5.05 -11.15
C TYR A 195 6.01 -5.46 -10.00
N HIS A 196 4.95 -4.68 -9.81
CA HIS A 196 3.94 -5.03 -8.81
C HIS A 196 3.06 -6.18 -9.34
N PRO A 197 2.84 -7.26 -8.58
CA PRO A 197 2.12 -8.44 -9.07
C PRO A 197 0.62 -8.19 -9.29
N PHE A 198 0.10 -7.05 -8.83
CA PHE A 198 -1.27 -6.59 -9.07
C PHE A 198 -1.28 -5.19 -9.69
N ALA A 199 -0.25 -4.86 -10.46
CA ALA A 199 -0.07 -3.57 -11.10
C ALA A 199 -1.35 -3.09 -11.78
N VAL A 200 -1.72 -1.82 -11.56
CA VAL A 200 -2.78 -1.13 -12.32
C VAL A 200 -4.17 -1.78 -12.12
N THR A 201 -4.37 -2.46 -10.98
CA THR A 201 -5.69 -2.94 -10.54
C THR A 201 -6.19 -2.13 -9.34
N PRO A 202 -7.50 -2.07 -9.09
CA PRO A 202 -8.04 -1.50 -7.86
C PRO A 202 -7.42 -2.16 -6.61
N SER A 203 -7.07 -1.33 -5.63
CA SER A 203 -6.56 -1.79 -4.35
C SER A 203 -7.67 -2.49 -3.56
N VAL A 204 -7.40 -3.69 -3.04
CA VAL A 204 -8.40 -4.50 -2.30
C VAL A 204 -8.94 -3.83 -1.04
N PHE A 205 -8.17 -2.91 -0.43
CA PHE A 205 -8.63 -2.15 0.71
C PHE A 205 -9.55 -0.99 0.31
N SER A 206 -9.54 -0.54 -0.95
CA SER A 206 -10.28 0.65 -1.37
C SER A 206 -11.78 0.43 -1.11
N SER A 207 -12.40 1.33 -0.34
CA SER A 207 -13.82 1.22 -0.03
C SER A 207 -14.67 1.21 -1.30
N TRP A 208 -15.71 0.38 -1.28
CA TRP A 208 -16.69 0.26 -2.34
C TRP A 208 -17.87 1.19 -2.09
N GLY A 209 -18.48 1.66 -3.17
CA GLY A 209 -19.82 2.19 -3.17
C GLY A 209 -20.87 1.12 -2.84
N LEU A 210 -22.14 1.50 -2.77
CA LEU A 210 -22.67 2.86 -2.97
C LEU A 210 -22.51 3.71 -1.71
N SER A 211 -22.88 5.00 -1.77
CA SER A 211 -23.19 5.75 -0.55
C SER A 211 -24.42 5.16 0.17
N GLN A 212 -24.72 5.63 1.38
CA GLN A 212 -25.93 5.24 2.10
C GLN A 212 -27.22 5.72 1.38
N GLU A 213 -27.08 6.74 0.53
CA GLU A 213 -28.11 7.34 -0.30
C GLU A 213 -28.18 6.72 -1.73
N PHE A 214 -27.43 5.65 -1.99
CA PHE A 214 -27.33 4.95 -3.28
C PHE A 214 -26.63 5.74 -4.41
N ASP A 215 -25.84 6.76 -4.08
CA ASP A 215 -24.97 7.42 -5.05
C ASP A 215 -23.76 6.53 -5.41
N ILE A 216 -23.30 6.64 -6.66
CA ILE A 216 -22.09 5.95 -7.11
C ILE A 216 -20.85 6.59 -6.47
N LYS A 217 -20.09 5.77 -5.75
CA LYS A 217 -18.79 6.08 -5.15
C LYS A 217 -17.83 4.89 -5.32
N PRO A 218 -16.51 5.12 -5.36
CA PRO A 218 -15.86 6.41 -5.65
C PRO A 218 -16.24 6.92 -7.04
N GLU A 219 -16.03 8.20 -7.34
CA GLU A 219 -16.25 8.70 -8.70
C GLU A 219 -15.08 8.40 -9.65
N VAL A 220 -13.87 8.36 -9.12
CA VAL A 220 -12.65 8.11 -9.88
C VAL A 220 -11.61 7.50 -8.96
N CYS A 221 -10.64 6.79 -9.52
CA CYS A 221 -9.51 6.24 -8.79
C CYS A 221 -8.19 6.89 -9.19
N ALA A 222 -7.22 6.83 -8.28
CA ALA A 222 -5.86 7.29 -8.51
C ALA A 222 -4.84 6.33 -7.87
N PRO A 223 -3.55 6.45 -8.18
CA PRO A 223 -2.50 5.68 -7.49
C PRO A 223 -2.54 5.92 -5.98
N GLY A 224 -2.81 4.87 -5.22
CA GLY A 224 -2.88 4.92 -3.75
C GLY A 224 -2.31 3.69 -3.06
N GLY A 225 -2.03 2.62 -3.81
CA GLY A 225 -1.34 1.43 -3.31
C GLY A 225 0.15 1.50 -3.52
N SER A 226 0.92 1.25 -2.46
CA SER A 226 2.38 1.17 -2.49
C SER A 226 3.08 2.49 -2.88
N ILE A 227 2.63 3.61 -2.33
CA ILE A 227 3.13 4.96 -2.62
C ILE A 227 4.30 5.31 -1.70
N LEU A 228 5.45 5.63 -2.29
CA LEU A 228 6.58 6.25 -1.60
C LEU A 228 6.28 7.73 -1.37
N SER A 229 6.35 8.18 -0.11
CA SER A 229 6.14 9.59 0.23
C SER A 229 6.94 10.01 1.46
N ALA A 230 6.99 11.31 1.70
CA ALA A 230 7.65 11.89 2.87
C ALA A 230 6.98 11.42 4.18
N PHE A 231 7.79 11.25 5.21
CA PHE A 231 7.41 10.79 6.53
C PHE A 231 8.18 11.60 7.59
N PRO A 232 7.71 11.70 8.85
CA PRO A 232 8.41 12.50 9.85
C PRO A 232 9.87 12.09 10.01
N VAL A 233 10.76 13.09 10.08
CA VAL A 233 12.22 12.91 10.01
C VAL A 233 12.74 12.02 11.15
N ASN A 234 12.17 12.16 12.34
CA ASN A 234 12.54 11.39 13.53
C ASN A 234 12.18 9.89 13.46
N ILE A 235 11.46 9.45 12.42
CA ILE A 235 11.01 8.05 12.25
C ILE A 235 11.30 7.48 10.85
N GLY A 236 12.01 8.19 9.97
CA GLY A 236 12.48 7.62 8.70
C GLY A 236 12.53 8.56 7.49
N SER A 237 12.02 9.79 7.58
CA SER A 237 11.96 10.80 6.48
C SER A 237 11.13 10.42 5.24
N TYR A 238 11.07 9.13 4.90
CA TYR A 238 10.28 8.55 3.82
C TYR A 238 9.68 7.23 4.28
N THR A 239 8.59 6.82 3.63
CA THR A 239 7.97 5.52 3.83
C THR A 239 7.15 5.15 2.61
N ILE A 240 6.95 3.85 2.42
CA ILE A 240 5.98 3.32 1.45
C ILE A 240 4.71 2.95 2.21
N LYS A 241 3.59 3.54 1.82
CA LYS A 241 2.28 3.28 2.42
C LYS A 241 1.23 3.06 1.36
N SER A 242 0.10 2.52 1.79
CA SER A 242 -1.07 2.33 0.93
C SER A 242 -2.32 2.90 1.59
N GLY A 243 -3.21 3.49 0.79
CA GLY A 243 -4.47 4.03 1.26
C GLY A 243 -5.11 4.95 0.23
N THR A 244 -6.44 5.07 0.26
CA THR A 244 -7.16 6.12 -0.48
C THR A 244 -6.76 7.54 -0.01
N SER A 245 -6.22 7.66 1.20
CA SER A 245 -5.59 8.88 1.72
C SER A 245 -4.33 9.31 0.96
N LEU A 246 -3.75 8.44 0.13
CA LEU A 246 -2.61 8.74 -0.75
C LEU A 246 -3.10 9.02 -2.18
N ALA A 247 -4.18 8.35 -2.60
CA ALA A 247 -4.86 8.63 -3.88
C ALA A 247 -5.49 10.03 -3.91
N ALA A 248 -6.12 10.46 -2.82
CA ALA A 248 -6.75 11.78 -2.72
C ALA A 248 -5.78 12.95 -2.97
N PRO A 249 -4.62 13.09 -2.30
CA PRO A 249 -3.68 14.17 -2.58
C PRO A 249 -3.07 14.09 -3.99
N TYR A 250 -2.92 12.90 -4.57
CA TYR A 250 -2.54 12.77 -5.99
C TYR A 250 -3.58 13.46 -6.88
N MET A 251 -4.86 13.14 -6.69
CA MET A 251 -5.97 13.77 -7.43
C MET A 251 -6.06 15.28 -7.16
N THR A 252 -5.79 15.73 -5.94
CA THR A 252 -5.71 17.17 -5.61
C THR A 252 -4.62 17.87 -6.41
N GLY A 253 -3.47 17.24 -6.62
CA GLY A 253 -2.42 17.77 -7.49
C GLY A 253 -2.88 17.86 -8.96
N VAL A 254 -3.54 16.82 -9.47
CA VAL A 254 -4.14 16.83 -10.82
C VAL A 254 -5.16 17.97 -10.98
N ALA A 255 -6.00 18.19 -9.97
CA ALA A 255 -6.96 19.30 -9.97
C ALA A 255 -6.28 20.67 -9.96
N ALA A 256 -5.21 20.84 -9.20
CA ALA A 256 -4.44 22.08 -9.21
C ALA A 256 -3.87 22.37 -10.61
N LEU A 257 -3.31 21.37 -11.28
CA LEU A 257 -2.81 21.49 -12.66
C LEU A 257 -3.92 21.81 -13.66
N TYR A 258 -5.10 21.19 -13.49
CA TYR A 258 -6.27 21.52 -14.31
C TYR A 258 -6.66 22.99 -14.17
N PHE A 259 -6.70 23.53 -12.95
CA PHE A 259 -7.03 24.95 -12.72
C PHE A 259 -5.93 25.91 -13.19
N GLU A 260 -4.67 25.49 -13.16
CA GLU A 260 -3.57 26.28 -13.73
C GLU A 260 -3.77 26.46 -15.24
N MET A 261 -4.22 25.42 -15.95
CA MET A 261 -4.41 25.45 -17.39
C MET A 261 -5.69 26.19 -17.83
N PHE A 262 -6.82 25.95 -17.15
CA PHE A 262 -8.13 26.44 -17.60
C PHE A 262 -8.67 27.63 -16.79
N GLY A 263 -8.00 28.01 -15.72
CA GLY A 263 -8.42 29.06 -14.81
C GLY A 263 -9.53 28.64 -13.83
N LYS A 264 -9.66 29.40 -12.75
CA LYS A 264 -10.63 29.15 -11.66
C LYS A 264 -12.10 29.41 -12.04
N ALA A 265 -12.37 29.81 -13.28
CA ALA A 265 -13.72 30.01 -13.79
C ALA A 265 -14.46 28.68 -14.01
N LYS A 266 -13.74 27.55 -14.03
CA LYS A 266 -14.35 26.22 -14.13
C LYS A 266 -15.04 25.84 -12.82
N SER A 267 -16.26 25.33 -12.91
CA SER A 267 -17.01 24.91 -11.73
C SER A 267 -16.49 23.57 -11.16
N PRO A 268 -16.71 23.29 -9.87
CA PRO A 268 -16.43 21.98 -9.26
C PRO A 268 -17.01 20.81 -10.07
N GLU A 269 -18.21 20.99 -10.62
CA GLU A 269 -18.88 20.00 -11.46
C GLU A 269 -18.15 19.78 -12.78
N GLN A 270 -17.66 20.84 -13.43
CA GLN A 270 -16.88 20.70 -14.67
C GLN A 270 -15.59 19.93 -14.44
N LEU A 271 -14.89 20.20 -13.34
CA LEU A 271 -13.70 19.44 -12.95
C LEU A 271 -14.04 17.96 -12.75
N LYS A 272 -15.08 17.68 -11.95
CA LYS A 272 -15.56 16.32 -11.67
C LYS A 272 -15.92 15.58 -12.95
N THR A 273 -16.66 16.22 -13.85
CA THR A 273 -17.03 15.65 -15.16
C THR A 273 -15.80 15.37 -16.02
N ALA A 274 -14.82 16.28 -16.08
CA ALA A 274 -13.59 16.05 -16.83
C ALA A 274 -12.84 14.82 -16.28
N PHE A 275 -12.66 14.73 -14.96
CA PHE A 275 -11.97 13.59 -14.33
C PHE A 275 -12.65 12.26 -14.62
N MET A 276 -13.98 12.23 -14.60
CA MET A 276 -14.75 11.01 -14.85
C MET A 276 -14.75 10.63 -16.34
N ASN A 277 -14.91 11.59 -17.24
CA ASN A 277 -15.03 11.30 -18.68
C ASN A 277 -13.72 10.78 -19.31
N TYR A 278 -12.56 11.18 -18.78
CA TYR A 278 -11.26 10.76 -19.29
C TYR A 278 -10.58 9.68 -18.42
N ALA A 279 -11.21 9.28 -17.32
CA ALA A 279 -10.73 8.13 -16.56
C ALA A 279 -10.78 6.86 -17.42
N VAL A 280 -9.85 5.94 -17.16
CA VAL A 280 -9.70 4.70 -17.90
C VAL A 280 -10.23 3.54 -17.03
N PRO A 281 -11.36 2.93 -17.39
CA PRO A 281 -11.83 1.70 -16.75
C PRO A 281 -10.82 0.58 -16.96
N LEU A 282 -10.47 -0.11 -15.88
CA LEU A 282 -9.43 -1.13 -15.87
C LEU A 282 -9.93 -2.42 -15.23
N GLU A 283 -9.17 -3.48 -15.45
CA GLU A 283 -9.46 -4.81 -14.94
C GLU A 283 -9.18 -4.93 -13.44
N ASN A 284 -9.92 -5.81 -12.78
CA ASN A 284 -9.65 -6.30 -11.45
C ASN A 284 -8.66 -7.48 -11.52
N ARG A 285 -8.23 -7.98 -10.36
CA ARG A 285 -7.24 -9.06 -10.24
C ARG A 285 -7.67 -10.40 -10.84
N ASP A 286 -8.96 -10.58 -11.13
CA ASP A 286 -9.54 -11.73 -11.81
C ASP A 286 -9.52 -11.62 -13.35
N GLY A 287 -9.02 -10.49 -13.90
CA GLY A 287 -8.98 -10.22 -15.33
C GLY A 287 -10.32 -9.76 -15.91
N LEU A 288 -11.33 -9.53 -15.06
CA LEU A 288 -12.59 -8.94 -15.49
C LEU A 288 -12.56 -7.44 -15.25
N LEU A 289 -13.34 -6.68 -16.03
CA LEU A 289 -13.48 -5.25 -15.81
C LEU A 289 -13.93 -4.99 -14.36
N ALA A 290 -13.21 -4.13 -13.64
CA ALA A 290 -13.57 -3.84 -12.26
C ALA A 290 -14.94 -3.15 -12.18
N SER A 291 -15.71 -3.47 -11.16
CA SER A 291 -17.03 -2.87 -10.96
C SER A 291 -16.93 -1.34 -10.81
N VAL A 292 -17.89 -0.62 -11.39
CA VAL A 292 -18.06 0.83 -11.18
C VAL A 292 -18.20 1.15 -9.69
N LEU A 293 -18.75 0.23 -8.89
CA LEU A 293 -18.84 0.39 -7.44
C LEU A 293 -17.49 0.37 -6.71
N HIS A 294 -16.41 -0.01 -7.39
CA HIS A 294 -15.06 -0.06 -6.81
C HIS A 294 -14.11 0.94 -7.46
N GLN A 295 -14.16 1.06 -8.79
CA GLN A 295 -13.26 1.94 -9.53
C GLN A 295 -13.87 3.29 -9.94
N GLY A 296 -15.17 3.48 -9.74
CA GLY A 296 -15.88 4.63 -10.30
C GLY A 296 -15.80 4.63 -11.82
N ALA A 297 -15.45 5.78 -12.38
CA ALA A 297 -15.18 5.93 -13.80
C ALA A 297 -13.86 5.27 -14.25
N GLY A 298 -12.99 4.86 -13.33
CA GLY A 298 -11.71 4.21 -13.61
C GLY A 298 -10.52 4.96 -13.04
N LEU A 299 -9.32 4.61 -13.51
CA LEU A 299 -8.08 5.27 -13.13
C LEU A 299 -7.95 6.62 -13.85
N ILE A 300 -7.62 7.68 -13.11
CA ILE A 300 -7.41 9.02 -13.67
C ILE A 300 -6.35 9.03 -14.78
N ASP A 301 -6.70 9.61 -15.92
CA ASP A 301 -5.75 10.02 -16.95
C ASP A 301 -5.59 11.54 -16.91
N ALA A 302 -4.60 12.00 -16.15
CA ALA A 302 -4.35 13.43 -15.97
C ALA A 302 -4.03 14.14 -17.29
N PHE A 303 -3.35 13.46 -18.23
CA PHE A 303 -2.93 14.04 -19.49
C PHE A 303 -4.11 14.24 -20.44
N ASN A 304 -4.94 13.21 -20.63
CA ASN A 304 -6.13 13.34 -21.46
C ASN A 304 -7.16 14.29 -20.83
N THR A 305 -7.27 14.31 -19.50
CA THR A 305 -8.13 15.27 -18.78
C THR A 305 -7.77 16.72 -19.13
N ILE A 306 -6.49 17.07 -19.20
CA ILE A 306 -6.06 18.44 -19.51
C ILE A 306 -6.04 18.76 -21.01
N LEU A 307 -6.11 17.77 -21.90
CA LEU A 307 -6.10 18.01 -23.34
C LEU A 307 -7.49 18.17 -23.95
N ALA A 308 -8.53 17.78 -23.22
CA ALA A 308 -9.83 17.54 -23.82
C ALA A 308 -10.88 18.62 -23.52
N THR A 309 -10.42 19.85 -23.30
CA THR A 309 -11.24 21.05 -23.07
C THR A 309 -10.69 22.26 -23.80
#